data_AF-A0A0R2NQZ9-F1
#
_entry.id   AF-A0A0R2NQZ9-F1
#
_cell.length_a   1.000
_cell.length_b   1.000
_cell.length_c   1.000
_cell.angle_alpha   90.00
_cell.angle_beta   90.00
_cell.angle_gamma   90.00
#
_symmetry.space_group_name_H-M   'P 1'
#
loop_
_entity.id
_entity.type
_entity.pdbx_description
1 polymer ?
#
loop_
_entity_poly.entity_id
_entity_poly.type
_entity_poly.pdbx_seq_one_letter_code
_entity_poly.pdbx_strand_id
1 'polypeptide(L)'
;MIKIYRKTATIKAEQFDGSDEMVKKYNITPPMPLDPDYTIQTLEGPLILGVGDWIATGVNGEHWPIVDNVFKQTYAELPGLHY
;
A
#
# COMPACT_ATOMS: atom_id res chain seq x y z
N MET A 1 25.50 0.12 17.51
CA MET A 1 26.08 -0.30 16.20
C MET A 1 24.92 -0.44 15.23
N ILE A 2 24.83 0.42 14.21
CA ILE A 2 23.71 0.41 13.27
C ILE A 2 24.03 -0.57 12.15
N LYS A 3 23.11 -1.48 11.85
CA LYS A 3 23.21 -2.40 10.71
C LYS A 3 22.08 -2.10 9.75
N ILE A 4 22.43 -1.80 8.50
CA ILE A 4 21.50 -1.45 7.43
C ILE A 4 21.40 -2.67 6.52
N TYR A 5 20.19 -3.15 6.28
CA TYR A 5 19.91 -4.33 5.47
C TYR A 5 18.94 -3.96 4.34
N ARG A 6 19.19 -4.46 3.12
CA ARG A 6 18.28 -4.30 1.98
C ARG A 6 17.49 -5.59 1.79
N LYS A 7 16.15 -5.52 1.88
CA LYS A 7 15.27 -6.65 1.56
C LYS A 7 15.25 -6.82 0.03
N THR A 8 15.54 -8.02 -0.46
CA THR A 8 15.59 -8.36 -1.91
C THR A 8 14.29 -8.92 -2.46
N ALA A 9 13.25 -9.02 -1.62
CA ALA A 9 11.95 -9.54 -2.04
C ALA A 9 11.22 -8.51 -2.91
N THR A 10 10.78 -8.93 -4.08
CA THR A 10 9.79 -8.19 -4.89
C THR A 10 8.50 -8.10 -4.09
N ILE A 11 7.94 -6.89 -3.98
CA ILE A 11 6.61 -6.70 -3.40
C ILE A 11 5.57 -6.58 -4.51
N LYS A 12 4.34 -6.99 -4.22
CA LYS A 12 3.19 -6.62 -5.04
C LYS A 12 2.59 -5.36 -4.44
N ALA A 13 2.26 -4.38 -5.27
CA ALA A 13 1.54 -3.20 -4.84
C ALA A 13 0.55 -2.78 -5.94
N GLU A 14 -0.59 -2.28 -5.52
CA GLU A 14 -1.64 -1.74 -6.41
C GLU A 14 -1.94 -0.31 -5.99
N GLN A 15 -2.00 0.62 -6.95
CA GLN A 15 -2.31 2.02 -6.66
C GLN A 15 -3.80 2.16 -6.34
N PHE A 16 -4.10 2.83 -5.23
CA PHE A 16 -5.46 3.04 -4.75
C PHE A 16 -6.16 4.13 -5.54
N ASP A 17 -7.20 3.78 -6.29
CA ASP A 17 -7.94 4.73 -7.13
C ASP A 17 -9.19 5.31 -6.46
N GLY A 18 -9.56 4.85 -5.26
CA GLY A 18 -10.74 5.31 -4.53
C GLY A 18 -12.05 4.58 -4.86
N SER A 19 -12.04 3.64 -5.82
CA SER A 19 -13.23 2.89 -6.21
C SER A 19 -13.73 1.95 -5.11
N ASP A 20 -15.06 1.79 -5.06
CA ASP A 20 -15.75 0.85 -4.18
C ASP A 20 -15.25 -0.61 -4.33
N GLU A 21 -14.80 -0.97 -5.54
CA GLU A 21 -14.17 -2.27 -5.81
C GLU A 21 -12.89 -2.48 -5.00
N MET A 22 -11.98 -1.50 -5.00
CA MET A 22 -10.76 -1.57 -4.18
C MET A 22 -11.08 -1.49 -2.70
N VAL A 23 -12.06 -0.65 -2.32
CA VAL A 23 -12.51 -0.52 -0.92
C VAL A 23 -12.94 -1.87 -0.37
N LYS A 24 -13.74 -2.63 -1.14
CA LYS A 24 -14.15 -4.00 -0.78
C LYS A 24 -12.97 -4.98 -0.81
N LYS A 25 -12.14 -4.93 -1.86
CA LYS A 25 -11.02 -5.86 -2.06
C LYS A 25 -10.03 -5.85 -0.90
N TYR A 26 -9.70 -4.68 -0.37
CA TYR A 26 -8.71 -4.51 0.71
C TYR A 26 -9.32 -4.23 2.08
N ASN A 27 -10.64 -4.35 2.21
CA ASN A 27 -11.36 -4.05 3.45
C ASN A 27 -11.01 -2.65 4.00
N ILE A 28 -11.00 -1.66 3.11
CA ILE A 28 -10.72 -0.26 3.45
C ILE A 28 -11.98 0.33 4.07
N THR A 29 -11.81 1.09 5.13
CA THR A 29 -12.88 1.90 5.71
C THR A 29 -13.00 3.18 4.89
N PRO A 30 -14.14 3.44 4.23
CA PRO A 30 -14.34 4.66 3.47
C PRO A 30 -14.52 5.87 4.41
N PRO A 31 -14.34 7.10 3.90
CA PRO A 31 -14.55 8.31 4.67
C PRO A 31 -16.00 8.42 5.18
N MET A 32 -16.14 8.92 6.40
CA MET A 32 -17.39 9.16 7.11
C MET A 32 -17.50 10.64 7.52
N PRO A 33 -18.70 11.15 7.88
CA PRO A 33 -18.88 12.57 8.18
C PRO A 33 -17.97 13.16 9.28
N LEU A 34 -17.45 12.32 10.17
CA LEU A 34 -16.53 12.71 11.25
C LEU A 34 -15.09 12.22 11.04
N ASP A 35 -14.83 11.48 9.96
CA ASP A 35 -13.55 10.86 9.66
C ASP A 35 -13.33 10.91 8.14
N PRO A 36 -12.74 11.98 7.59
CA PRO A 36 -12.76 12.28 6.16
C PRO A 36 -11.78 11.44 5.33
N ASP A 37 -11.07 10.50 5.96
CA ASP A 37 -9.97 9.75 5.37
C ASP A 37 -10.36 8.30 5.06
N TYR A 38 -9.78 7.72 4.01
CA TYR A 38 -9.79 6.27 3.87
C TYR A 38 -8.80 5.67 4.84
N THR A 39 -9.20 4.56 5.48
CA THR A 39 -8.35 3.88 6.46
C THR A 39 -8.24 2.40 6.13
N ILE A 40 -7.02 1.88 6.07
CA ILE A 40 -6.76 0.44 5.88
C ILE A 40 -6.27 -0.18 7.19
N GLN A 41 -6.75 -1.38 7.50
CA GLN A 41 -6.30 -2.13 8.67
C GLN A 41 -4.96 -2.82 8.37
N THR A 42 -3.94 -2.54 9.18
CA THR A 42 -2.64 -3.18 9.10
C THR A 42 -2.33 -3.96 10.39
N LEU A 43 -1.24 -4.73 10.40
CA LEU A 43 -0.81 -5.47 11.60
C LEU A 43 -0.44 -4.54 12.77
N GLU A 44 -0.04 -3.30 12.48
CA GLU A 44 0.35 -2.28 13.47
C GLU A 44 -0.83 -1.37 13.87
N GLY A 45 -1.99 -1.56 13.24
CA GLY A 45 -3.20 -0.77 13.46
C GLY A 45 -3.72 -0.10 12.17
N PRO A 46 -4.79 0.69 12.29
CA PRO A 46 -5.35 1.44 11.17
C PRO A 46 -4.37 2.52 10.69
N LEU A 47 -4.18 2.61 9.37
CA LEU A 47 -3.40 3.67 8.73
C LEU A 47 -4.23 4.39 7.67
N ILE A 48 -3.98 5.70 7.53
CA ILE A 48 -4.59 6.54 6.50
C ILE A 48 -4.06 6.13 5.12
N LEU A 49 -4.97 6.10 4.15
CA LEU A 49 -4.70 5.79 2.76
C LEU A 49 -5.25 6.91 1.87
N GLY A 50 -4.41 7.57 1.10
CA GLY A 50 -4.83 8.56 0.12
C GLY A 50 -5.15 7.92 -1.24
N VAL A 51 -6.07 8.52 -1.99
CA VAL A 51 -6.22 8.20 -3.43
C VAL A 51 -4.91 8.57 -4.14
N GLY A 52 -4.37 7.62 -4.89
CA GLY A 52 -3.05 7.70 -5.53
C GLY A 52 -1.92 7.03 -4.75
N ASP A 53 -2.13 6.68 -3.47
CA ASP A 53 -1.15 5.91 -2.69
C ASP A 53 -1.16 4.43 -3.10
N TRP A 54 -0.13 3.70 -2.70
CA TRP A 54 0.06 2.31 -3.06
C TRP A 54 -0.29 1.39 -1.90
N ILE A 55 -1.08 0.35 -2.18
CA ILE A 55 -1.38 -0.71 -1.21
C ILE A 55 -0.40 -1.85 -1.47
N ALA A 56 0.61 -1.97 -0.63
CA ALA A 56 1.55 -3.08 -0.69
C ALA A 56 0.95 -4.35 -0.08
N THR A 57 1.32 -5.51 -0.62
CA THR A 57 0.92 -6.83 -0.12
C THR A 57 2.16 -7.61 0.29
N GLY A 58 2.18 -8.04 1.55
CA GLY A 58 3.22 -8.86 2.13
C GLY A 58 3.06 -10.35 1.81
N VAL A 59 4.00 -11.14 2.35
CA VAL A 59 4.09 -12.59 2.07
C VAL A 59 2.96 -13.39 2.71
N ASN A 60 2.36 -12.88 3.78
CA ASN A 60 1.24 -13.52 4.47
C ASN A 60 -0.11 -12.95 4.03
N GLY A 61 -0.12 -12.10 2.98
CA GLY A 61 -1.31 -11.37 2.54
C GLY A 61 -1.64 -10.16 3.41
N GLU A 62 -0.72 -9.70 4.26
CA GLU A 62 -0.93 -8.45 5.00
C GLU A 62 -0.82 -7.23 4.07
N HIS A 63 -1.60 -6.19 4.35
CA HIS A 63 -1.65 -4.98 3.54
C HIS A 63 -1.19 -3.76 4.33
N TRP A 64 -0.49 -2.83 3.66
CA TRP A 64 -0.16 -1.54 4.23
C TRP A 64 -0.06 -0.46 3.15
N PRO A 65 -0.41 0.79 3.47
CA PRO A 65 -0.32 1.90 2.54
C PRO A 65 1.13 2.40 2.43
N ILE A 66 1.51 2.85 1.24
CA ILE A 66 2.77 3.52 0.94
C ILE A 66 2.46 4.75 0.11
N VAL A 67 2.86 5.93 0.60
CA VAL A 67 2.66 7.19 -0.12
C VAL A 67 3.32 7.14 -1.49
N ASP A 68 2.65 7.62 -2.54
CA ASP A 68 3.12 7.55 -3.94
C ASP A 68 4.58 7.99 -4.13
N ASN A 69 4.93 9.16 -3.58
CA ASN A 69 6.28 9.68 -3.69
C ASN A 69 7.32 8.79 -2.97
N VAL A 70 6.96 8.20 -1.83
CA VAL A 70 7.81 7.25 -1.10
C VAL A 70 7.95 5.95 -1.90
N PHE A 71 6.86 5.46 -2.48
CA PHE A 71 6.84 4.26 -3.30
C PHE A 71 7.79 4.39 -4.50
N LYS A 72 7.65 5.46 -5.29
CA LYS A 72 8.48 5.73 -6.47
C LYS A 72 9.95 5.94 -6.16
N GLN A 73 10.28 6.47 -4.98
CA GLN A 73 11.68 6.62 -4.55
C GLN A 73 12.29 5.32 -4.03
N THR A 74 11.48 4.43 -3.46
CA THR A 74 11.94 3.21 -2.79
C THR A 74 11.94 2.00 -3.72
N TYR A 75 10.99 1.95 -4.66
CA TYR A 75 10.77 0.82 -5.54
C TYR A 75 10.96 1.25 -6.99
N ALA A 76 11.83 0.55 -7.70
CA ALA A 76 11.92 0.62 -9.14
C ALA A 76 11.01 -0.46 -9.72
N GLU A 77 10.14 -0.08 -10.65
CA GLU A 77 9.42 -1.06 -11.47
C GLU A 77 10.44 -1.95 -12.19
N LEU A 78 10.29 -3.26 -12.06
CA LEU A 78 11.12 -4.17 -12.84
C LEU A 78 10.69 -4.04 -14.30
N PRO A 79 11.61 -3.78 -15.25
CA PRO A 79 11.27 -3.77 -16.66
C PRO A 79 10.61 -5.11 -16.99
N GLY A 80 9.37 -5.05 -17.48
CA GLY A 80 8.53 -6.22 -17.66
C GLY A 80 9.30 -7.32 -18.39
N LEU A 81 9.32 -8.52 -17.82
CA LEU A 81 9.58 -9.73 -18.60
C LEU A 81 8.44 -9.85 -19.61
N HIS A 82 8.61 -9.23 -20.76
CA HIS A 82 7.91 -9.62 -21.98
C HIS A 82 8.51 -10.97 -22.38
N TYR A 83 7.78 -12.06 -22.12
CA TYR A 83 8.04 -13.38 -22.71
C TYR A 83 7.54 -13.41 -24.15
#